data_AF-I3ZTB4-F1
#
_entry.id   AF-I3ZTB4-F1
#
_cell.length_a   1.000
_cell.length_b   1.000
_cell.length_c   1.000
_cell.angle_alpha   90.00
_cell.angle_beta   90.00
_cell.angle_gamma   90.00
#
_symmetry.space_group_name_H-M   'P 1'
#
loop_
_entity.id
_entity.type
_entity.pdbx_description
1 polymer ?
#
loop_
_entity_poly.entity_id
_entity_poly.type
_entity_poly.pdbx_seq_one_letter_code
_entity_poly.pdbx_strand_id
1 'polypeptide(L)'
;MLALLLVAALVIGLAVNVEAFLSDYSHQEGYFGADSLQAELLPADSHVLGTITADNPFSVYVVVSDSGYFEGLEGGRVVMKWENITKLNLNITVPDDGYYLVVKNGNVSQEIRIDLSSGR
;
A
#
# COMPACT_ATOMS: atom_id res chain seq x y z
N MET A 1 26.36 -38.83 -5.34
CA MET A 1 25.29 -38.14 -6.08
C MET A 1 24.06 -38.07 -5.17
N LEU A 2 23.85 -36.93 -4.50
CA LEU A 2 22.55 -36.26 -4.33
C LEU A 2 22.83 -35.00 -3.51
N ALA A 3 22.80 -33.85 -4.16
CA ALA A 3 22.86 -32.54 -3.52
C ALA A 3 21.48 -32.27 -2.91
N LEU A 4 21.40 -32.13 -1.59
CA LEU A 4 20.20 -31.64 -0.94
C LEU A 4 20.36 -30.12 -0.80
N LEU A 5 19.83 -29.39 -1.79
CA LEU A 5 19.63 -27.95 -1.73
C LEU A 5 18.63 -27.65 -0.61
N LEU A 6 19.11 -27.28 0.57
CA LEU A 6 18.28 -26.61 1.56
C LEU A 6 17.99 -25.20 1.04
N VAL A 7 16.82 -25.05 0.41
CA VAL A 7 16.24 -23.74 0.14
C VAL A 7 15.77 -23.19 1.50
N ALA A 8 16.63 -22.41 2.15
CA ALA A 8 16.21 -21.54 3.24
C ALA A 8 15.38 -20.42 2.63
N ALA A 9 14.05 -20.60 2.58
CA ALA A 9 13.11 -19.52 2.29
C ALA A 9 13.19 -18.53 3.46
N LEU A 10 14.07 -17.54 3.31
CA LEU A 10 14.15 -16.39 4.19
C LEU A 10 12.94 -15.50 3.90
N VAL A 11 11.85 -15.75 4.63
CA VAL A 11 10.64 -14.91 4.64
C VAL A 11 11.01 -13.60 5.36
N ILE A 12 11.41 -12.59 4.58
CA ILE A 12 11.46 -11.17 4.99
C ILE A 12 10.36 -10.48 4.18
N GLY A 13 9.45 -9.70 4.74
CA GLY A 13 9.34 -9.25 6.11
C GLY A 13 7.93 -8.74 6.38
N LEU A 14 7.47 -9.00 7.60
CA LEU A 14 6.34 -8.29 8.18
C LEU A 14 6.89 -6.97 8.72
N ALA A 15 7.05 -5.96 7.85
CA ALA A 15 7.19 -4.59 8.31
C ALA A 15 5.79 -4.09 8.63
N VAL A 16 5.27 -4.47 9.80
CA VAL A 16 4.14 -3.75 10.38
C VAL A 16 4.71 -2.45 10.91
N ASN A 17 4.86 -1.47 10.03
CA ASN A 17 5.07 -0.09 10.45
C ASN A 17 3.75 0.37 11.08
N VAL A 18 3.58 0.09 12.38
CA VAL A 18 2.59 0.74 13.23
C VAL A 18 3.15 2.13 13.56
N GLU A 19 3.23 3.01 12.58
CA GLU A 19 3.48 4.43 12.84
C GLU A 19 2.46 5.29 12.11
N ALA A 20 1.76 6.08 12.92
CA ALA A 20 0.85 7.17 12.59
C ALA A 20 -0.45 6.81 11.82
N PHE A 21 -1.45 6.42 12.60
CA PHE A 21 -2.86 6.71 12.29
C PHE A 21 -2.99 8.22 12.01
N LEU A 22 -3.44 8.62 10.82
CA LEU A 22 -3.47 10.05 10.50
C LEU A 22 -4.59 10.78 11.20
N SER A 23 -4.22 11.72 12.06
CA SER A 23 -5.11 12.83 12.38
C SER A 23 -5.06 13.91 11.30
N ASP A 24 -3.91 14.14 10.62
CA ASP A 24 -3.81 15.17 9.57
C ASP A 24 -2.75 14.90 8.45
N TYR A 25 -1.66 14.14 8.70
CA TYR A 25 -0.57 13.92 7.72
C TYR A 25 0.29 12.66 7.95
N SER A 26 0.51 11.85 6.90
CA SER A 26 1.38 10.65 6.81
C SER A 26 2.57 10.95 5.96
N HIS A 27 3.74 10.54 6.43
CA HIS A 27 4.91 10.37 5.60
C HIS A 27 5.47 8.98 5.84
N GLN A 28 5.55 8.20 4.76
CA GLN A 28 6.15 6.88 4.78
C GLN A 28 7.13 6.77 3.63
N GLU A 29 8.33 6.32 3.95
CA GLU A 29 9.36 5.98 2.98
C GLU A 29 9.84 4.58 3.36
N GLY A 30 9.60 3.61 2.47
CA GLY A 30 9.81 2.20 2.77
C GLY A 30 10.44 1.47 1.61
N TYR A 31 11.20 0.42 1.90
CA TYR A 31 11.72 -0.50 0.90
C TYR A 31 10.77 -1.68 0.73
N PHE A 32 10.22 -1.84 -0.47
CA PHE A 32 9.22 -2.82 -0.82
C PHE A 32 9.89 -3.94 -1.62
N GLY A 33 9.66 -5.18 -1.21
CA GLY A 33 10.03 -6.34 -2.02
C GLY A 33 9.23 -6.38 -3.33
N ALA A 34 9.75 -7.08 -4.33
CA ALA A 34 8.99 -7.37 -5.55
C ALA A 34 7.63 -8.01 -5.20
N ASP A 35 6.57 -7.56 -5.88
CA ASP A 35 5.17 -7.98 -5.71
C ASP A 35 4.58 -7.79 -4.31
N SER A 36 5.30 -7.13 -3.39
CA SER A 36 4.81 -6.88 -2.04
C SER A 36 3.64 -5.90 -2.01
N LEU A 37 2.80 -6.05 -0.99
CA LEU A 37 1.63 -5.23 -0.73
C LEU A 37 1.79 -4.51 0.61
N GLN A 38 1.35 -3.26 0.64
CA GLN A 38 1.08 -2.53 1.87
C GLN A 38 -0.32 -1.95 1.80
N ALA A 39 -1.01 -1.92 2.93
CA ALA A 39 -2.31 -1.29 3.06
C ALA A 39 -2.31 -0.31 4.23
N GLU A 40 -2.98 0.81 4.04
CA GLU A 40 -3.22 1.84 5.06
C GLU A 40 -4.73 2.10 5.14
N LEU A 41 -5.28 2.12 6.35
CA LEU A 41 -6.67 2.51 6.58
C LEU A 41 -6.81 4.01 6.37
N LEU A 42 -7.75 4.41 5.52
CA LEU A 42 -8.07 5.80 5.29
C LEU A 42 -9.09 6.32 6.32
N PRO A 43 -8.94 7.56 6.81
CA PRO A 43 -9.87 8.12 7.79
C PRO A 43 -11.25 8.36 7.17
N ALA A 44 -12.31 7.91 7.84
CA ALA A 44 -13.69 8.18 7.44
C ALA A 44 -14.05 9.67 7.53
N ASP A 45 -15.07 10.08 6.78
CA ASP A 45 -15.56 11.46 6.70
C ASP A 45 -14.41 12.47 6.48
N SER A 46 -13.59 12.18 5.47
CA SER A 46 -12.40 12.98 5.19
C SER A 46 -12.13 13.15 3.70
N HIS A 47 -11.41 14.21 3.36
CA HIS A 47 -10.78 14.43 2.08
C HIS A 47 -9.29 14.14 2.20
N VAL A 48 -8.80 13.16 1.43
CA VAL A 48 -7.42 12.71 1.42
C VAL A 48 -6.73 13.23 0.17
N LEU A 49 -5.62 13.93 0.39
CA LEU A 49 -4.70 14.39 -0.65
C LEU A 49 -3.36 13.69 -0.47
N GLY A 50 -2.58 13.53 -1.54
CA GLY A 50 -1.25 12.98 -1.38
C GLY A 50 -0.46 12.76 -2.64
N THR A 51 0.78 12.32 -2.47
CA THR A 51 1.65 11.89 -3.56
C THR A 51 2.28 10.54 -3.21
N ILE A 52 2.31 9.63 -4.18
CA ILE A 52 3.02 8.37 -4.08
C ILE A 52 4.00 8.29 -5.24
N THR A 53 5.27 8.01 -4.97
CA THR A 53 6.34 8.00 -5.98
C THR A 53 7.31 6.84 -5.77
N ALA A 54 7.81 6.30 -6.88
CA ALA A 54 8.89 5.33 -6.91
C ALA A 54 9.63 5.39 -8.25
N ASP A 55 10.84 4.82 -8.31
CA ASP A 55 11.67 4.82 -9.53
C ASP A 55 11.16 3.84 -10.60
N ASN A 56 10.57 2.72 -10.18
CA ASN A 56 10.01 1.67 -11.04
C ASN A 56 8.49 1.59 -10.84
N PRO A 57 7.77 0.98 -11.80
CA PRO A 57 6.31 0.92 -11.73
C PRO A 57 5.77 0.19 -10.49
N PHE A 58 4.71 0.74 -9.94
CA PHE A 58 3.85 0.16 -8.91
C PHE A 58 2.38 0.35 -9.28
N SER A 59 1.48 -0.21 -8.47
CA SER A 59 0.04 -0.03 -8.58
C SER A 59 -0.55 0.43 -7.26
N VAL A 60 -1.63 1.20 -7.32
CA VAL A 60 -2.37 1.70 -6.16
C VAL A 60 -3.84 1.37 -6.34
N TYR A 61 -4.47 0.94 -5.26
CA TYR A 61 -5.88 0.60 -5.21
C TYR A 61 -6.52 1.30 -4.02
N VAL A 62 -7.74 1.79 -4.19
CA VAL A 62 -8.61 2.10 -3.05
C VAL A 62 -9.63 0.98 -2.94
N VAL A 63 -9.65 0.34 -1.78
CA VAL A 63 -10.42 -0.88 -1.54
C VAL A 63 -11.34 -0.67 -0.34
N VAL A 64 -12.59 -1.11 -0.47
CA VAL A 64 -13.50 -1.21 0.67
C VAL A 64 -13.46 -2.63 1.20
N SER A 65 -13.11 -2.82 2.47
CA SER A 65 -13.03 -4.14 3.13
C SER A 65 -13.33 -4.02 4.62
N ASP A 66 -13.88 -5.08 5.21
CA ASP A 66 -14.13 -5.17 6.65
C ASP A 66 -12.92 -5.70 7.44
N SER A 67 -11.90 -6.25 6.76
CA SER A 67 -10.81 -7.00 7.41
C SER A 67 -9.46 -6.30 7.39
N GLY A 68 -9.22 -5.41 6.42
CA GLY A 68 -7.90 -4.82 6.16
C GLY A 68 -6.79 -5.81 5.81
N TYR A 69 -7.13 -7.09 5.60
CA TYR A 69 -6.19 -8.14 5.22
C TYR A 69 -6.29 -8.41 3.73
N PHE A 70 -5.14 -8.31 3.04
CA PHE A 70 -5.06 -8.33 1.58
C PHE A 70 -4.01 -9.37 1.14
N GLU A 71 -4.42 -10.65 1.01
CA GLU A 71 -3.69 -11.65 0.22
C GLU A 71 -3.98 -11.36 -1.27
N GLY A 72 -3.28 -10.39 -1.85
CA GLY A 72 -3.67 -9.83 -3.15
C GLY A 72 -4.75 -8.77 -3.01
N LEU A 73 -5.76 -8.77 -3.88
CA LEU A 73 -6.97 -7.92 -3.75
C LEU A 73 -8.23 -8.77 -3.49
N GLU A 74 -8.05 -10.05 -3.16
CA GLU A 74 -9.12 -10.99 -2.85
C GLU A 74 -9.52 -10.77 -1.37
N GLY A 75 -10.60 -10.02 -1.14
CA GLY A 75 -11.04 -9.67 0.23
C GLY A 75 -11.71 -8.31 0.36
N GLY A 76 -11.73 -7.51 -0.72
CA GLY A 76 -12.43 -6.23 -0.74
C GLY A 76 -12.87 -5.81 -2.13
N ARG A 77 -13.74 -4.80 -2.17
CA ARG A 77 -14.21 -4.19 -3.43
C ARG A 77 -13.27 -3.06 -3.81
N VAL A 78 -12.53 -3.21 -4.92
CA VAL A 78 -11.75 -2.13 -5.52
C VAL A 78 -12.71 -1.07 -6.06
N VAL A 79 -12.61 0.16 -5.54
CA VAL A 79 -13.43 1.30 -5.98
C VAL A 79 -12.64 2.27 -6.87
N MET A 80 -11.31 2.31 -6.72
CA MET A 80 -10.41 3.07 -7.59
C MET A 80 -9.11 2.28 -7.80
N LYS A 81 -8.49 2.45 -8.96
CA LYS A 81 -7.21 1.79 -9.28
C LYS A 81 -6.35 2.62 -10.22
N TRP A 82 -5.04 2.52 -10.00
CA TRP A 82 -3.99 3.05 -10.87
C TRP A 82 -2.92 1.98 -11.00
N GLU A 83 -2.59 1.57 -12.22
CA GLU A 83 -1.75 0.40 -12.44
C GLU A 83 -0.53 0.75 -13.29
N ASN A 84 0.63 0.18 -12.93
CA ASN A 84 1.88 0.34 -13.66
C ASN A 84 2.31 1.81 -13.84
N ILE A 85 2.30 2.56 -12.73
CA ILE A 85 2.67 3.98 -12.65
C ILE A 85 3.92 4.17 -11.79
N THR A 86 4.62 5.29 -11.97
CA THR A 86 5.76 5.70 -11.11
C THR A 86 5.43 6.89 -10.21
N LYS A 87 4.28 7.53 -10.44
CA LYS A 87 3.79 8.64 -9.64
C LYS A 87 2.27 8.67 -9.64
N LEU A 88 1.68 8.88 -8.46
CA LEU A 88 0.28 9.20 -8.26
C LEU A 88 0.16 10.50 -7.48
N ASN A 89 -0.68 11.42 -7.94
CA ASN A 89 -1.21 12.49 -7.10
C ASN A 89 -2.62 12.06 -6.67
N LEU A 90 -2.80 11.74 -5.39
CA LEU A 90 -4.06 11.28 -4.84
C LEU A 90 -4.93 12.48 -4.44
N ASN A 91 -6.21 12.39 -4.78
CA ASN A 91 -7.24 13.34 -4.36
C ASN A 91 -8.58 12.57 -4.31
N ILE A 92 -9.02 12.23 -3.10
CA ILE A 92 -10.20 11.38 -2.89
C ILE A 92 -10.99 11.87 -1.68
N THR A 93 -12.31 11.65 -1.70
CA THR A 93 -13.17 11.78 -0.52
C THR A 93 -13.52 10.40 0.00
N VAL A 94 -13.35 10.19 1.30
CA VAL A 94 -13.62 8.95 2.02
C VAL A 94 -14.92 9.15 2.81
N PRO A 95 -16.04 8.56 2.36
CA PRO A 95 -17.34 8.85 2.95
C PRO A 95 -17.55 8.18 4.31
N ASP A 96 -17.05 6.95 4.48
CA ASP A 96 -17.32 6.09 5.64
C ASP A 96 -16.06 5.28 5.99
N ASP A 97 -16.14 4.50 7.06
CA ASP A 97 -15.08 3.57 7.48
C ASP A 97 -14.87 2.42 6.48
N GLY A 98 -13.74 1.71 6.63
CA GLY A 98 -13.44 0.49 5.87
C GLY A 98 -12.81 0.74 4.49
N TYR A 99 -12.40 1.97 4.20
CA TYR A 99 -11.61 2.31 3.00
C TYR A 99 -10.12 2.15 3.29
N TYR A 100 -9.42 1.46 2.39
CA TYR A 100 -7.98 1.23 2.47
C TYR A 100 -7.30 1.72 1.20
N LEU A 101 -6.16 2.39 1.37
CA LEU A 101 -5.20 2.62 0.30
C LEU A 101 -4.23 1.44 0.28
N VAL A 102 -4.23 0.69 -0.83
CA VAL A 102 -3.36 -0.47 -1.02
C VAL A 102 -2.34 -0.15 -2.10
N VAL A 103 -1.06 -0.23 -1.75
CA VAL A 103 0.06 -0.07 -2.68
C VAL A 103 0.64 -1.45 -2.97
N LYS A 104 0.68 -1.82 -4.25
CA LYS A 104 1.32 -3.05 -4.74
C LYS A 104 2.58 -2.70 -5.51
N ASN A 105 3.73 -3.16 -5.02
CA ASN A 105 4.97 -2.98 -5.75
C ASN A 105 4.99 -3.84 -7.03
N GLY A 106 5.73 -3.38 -8.03
CA GLY A 106 6.00 -4.13 -9.26
C GLY A 106 6.96 -5.30 -9.05
N ASN A 107 7.52 -5.80 -10.15
CA ASN A 107 8.39 -6.98 -10.16
C ASN A 107 9.85 -6.70 -9.74
N VAL A 108 10.16 -5.49 -9.30
CA VAL A 108 11.50 -5.09 -8.82
C VAL A 108 11.36 -4.51 -7.42
N SER A 109 12.20 -4.96 -6.51
CA SER A 109 12.28 -4.38 -5.17
C SER A 109 12.80 -2.95 -5.23
N GLN A 110 12.11 -2.02 -4.56
CA GLN A 110 12.41 -0.60 -4.65
C GLN A 110 11.93 0.17 -3.43
N GLU A 111 12.41 1.41 -3.30
CA GLU A 111 11.87 2.38 -2.36
C GLU A 111 10.58 3.00 -2.93
N ILE A 112 9.55 3.08 -2.10
CA ILE A 112 8.31 3.80 -2.42
C ILE A 112 8.08 4.83 -1.32
N ARG A 113 7.88 6.08 -1.74
CA ARG A 113 7.53 7.19 -0.87
C ARG A 113 6.03 7.48 -0.98
N ILE A 114 5.38 7.61 0.17
CA ILE A 114 3.96 7.87 0.33
C ILE A 114 3.82 9.09 1.26
N ASP A 115 3.28 10.17 0.71
CA ASP A 115 2.94 11.40 1.42
C ASP A 115 1.44 11.60 1.37
N LEU A 116 0.74 11.54 2.50
CA LEU A 116 -0.71 11.71 2.58
C LEU A 116 -1.07 12.82 3.54
N SER A 117 -2.11 13.57 3.27
CA SER A 117 -2.78 14.43 4.24
C SER A 117 -4.28 14.20 4.19
N SER A 118 -4.94 14.40 5.33
CA SER A 118 -6.39 14.29 5.45
C SER A 118 -6.95 15.51 6.15
N GLY A 119 -8.09 16.01 5.67
CA GLY A 119 -8.87 17.05 6.34
C GLY A 119 -10.36 16.75 6.25
N ARG A 120 -11.16 17.39 7.10
CA ARG A 120 -12.63 17.37 7.03
C ARG A 120 -13.16 18.45 6.08
#